data_AF-A0A314URA4-F1
#
_entry.id   AF-A0A314URA4-F1
#
_cell.length_a   1.000
_cell.length_b   1.000
_cell.length_c   1.000
_cell.angle_alpha   90.00
_cell.angle_beta   90.00
_cell.angle_gamma   90.00
#
_symmetry.space_group_name_H-M   'P 1'
#
loop_
_entity.id
_entity.type
_entity.pdbx_description
1 polymer ?
#
loop_
_entity_poly.entity_id
_entity_poly.type
_entity_poly.pdbx_seq_one_letter_code
_entity_poly.pdbx_strand_id
1 'polypeptide(L)'
;MFPHYVYKDLELDKDENVFGATTEEEKQIARKMVLISLWCIQTNPSDRPSMSKVVEMLEGPLHSLRIAPKPLLVSPTIAAEDSMTASQPSETEDSMTTSKP
;
A
#
# COMPACT_ATOMS: atom_id res chain seq x y z
N MET A 1 -13.13 -8.16 -3.06
CA MET A 1 -14.03 -7.99 -1.89
C MET A 1 -13.29 -7.84 -0.55
N PHE A 2 -11.95 -7.82 -0.52
CA PHE A 2 -11.20 -7.89 0.74
C PHE A 2 -10.88 -6.53 1.43
N PRO A 3 -10.64 -5.39 0.74
CA PRO A 3 -10.30 -4.15 1.44
C PRO A 3 -11.51 -3.51 2.11
N HIS A 4 -12.66 -3.47 1.43
CA HIS A 4 -13.76 -2.58 1.81
C HIS A 4 -14.47 -2.98 3.13
N TYR A 5 -14.53 -4.28 3.46
CA TYR A 5 -15.16 -4.75 4.69
C TYR A 5 -14.34 -4.40 5.93
N VAL A 6 -13.01 -4.54 5.88
CA VAL A 6 -12.11 -4.17 6.98
C VAL A 6 -12.29 -2.70 7.37
N TYR A 7 -12.45 -1.80 6.40
CA TYR A 7 -12.72 -0.39 6.67
C TYR A 7 -14.09 -0.16 7.32
N LYS A 8 -15.13 -0.89 6.91
CA LYS A 8 -16.46 -0.78 7.52
C LYS A 8 -16.48 -1.25 8.96
N ASP A 9 -15.78 -2.35 9.26
CA ASP A 9 -15.72 -2.92 10.60
C ASP A 9 -14.96 -1.96 11.55
N LEU A 10 -13.95 -1.27 11.04
CA LEU A 10 -13.21 -0.24 11.78
C LEU A 10 -13.99 1.06 11.98
N GLU A 11 -14.78 1.48 10.99
CA GLU A 11 -15.67 2.66 11.03
C GLU A 11 -16.82 2.45 12.02
N LEU A 12 -17.32 1.22 12.16
CA LEU A 12 -18.53 0.92 12.91
C LEU A 12 -18.30 0.74 14.42
N ASP A 13 -17.06 0.61 14.90
CA ASP A 13 -16.73 0.33 16.31
C ASP A 13 -17.52 -0.86 16.90
N LYS A 14 -18.02 -1.75 16.03
CA LYS A 14 -19.17 -2.61 16.37
C LYS A 14 -18.83 -4.07 16.57
N ASP A 15 -17.57 -4.39 16.83
CA ASP A 15 -17.22 -5.76 17.13
C ASP A 15 -16.40 -5.85 18.41
N GLU A 16 -17.14 -5.95 19.52
CA GLU A 16 -16.67 -6.61 20.73
C GLU A 16 -16.10 -8.00 20.45
N ASN A 17 -16.43 -8.60 19.29
CA ASN A 17 -16.03 -9.97 18.94
C ASN A 17 -14.84 -10.08 17.96
N VAL A 18 -14.35 -8.98 17.35
CA VAL A 18 -13.20 -9.04 16.41
C VAL A 18 -11.91 -9.41 17.13
N PHE A 19 -11.75 -8.96 18.37
CA PHE A 19 -10.56 -9.24 19.18
C PHE A 19 -10.76 -10.41 20.17
N GLY A 20 -11.90 -11.10 20.13
CA GLY A 20 -12.22 -12.20 21.05
C GLY A 20 -12.30 -11.77 22.52
N ALA A 21 -12.12 -12.70 23.45
CA ALA A 21 -12.10 -12.42 24.90
C ALA A 21 -10.78 -11.74 25.30
N THR A 22 -10.72 -10.42 25.09
CA THR A 22 -9.59 -9.54 25.44
C THR A 22 -10.05 -8.47 26.42
N THR A 23 -9.12 -7.91 27.21
CA THR A 23 -9.45 -6.78 28.08
C THR A 23 -9.71 -5.51 27.26
N GLU A 24 -10.37 -4.51 27.85
CA GLU A 24 -10.60 -3.23 27.16
C GLU A 24 -9.28 -2.52 26.78
N GLU A 25 -8.24 -2.68 27.60
CA GLU A 25 -6.91 -2.15 27.29
C GLU A 25 -6.28 -2.85 26.07
N GLU A 26 -6.35 -4.18 26.03
CA GLU A 26 -5.86 -4.96 24.90
C GLU A 26 -6.60 -4.63 23.61
N LYS A 27 -7.93 -4.47 23.67
CA LYS A 27 -8.78 -4.05 22.56
C LYS A 27 -8.37 -2.66 22.04
N GLN A 28 -8.09 -1.72 22.93
CA GLN A 28 -7.61 -0.38 22.54
C GLN A 28 -6.24 -0.45 21.87
N ILE A 29 -5.29 -1.22 22.40
CA ILE A 29 -3.97 -1.42 21.80
C ILE A 29 -4.11 -2.04 20.42
N ALA A 30 -4.92 -3.10 20.30
CA ALA A 30 -5.10 -3.82 19.04
C ALA A 30 -5.75 -2.93 17.98
N ARG A 31 -6.79 -2.16 18.34
CA ARG A 31 -7.40 -1.17 17.44
C ARG A 31 -6.40 -0.11 17.00
N LYS A 32 -5.54 0.37 17.90
CA LYS A 32 -4.47 1.33 17.58
C LYS A 32 -3.50 0.76 16.55
N MET A 33 -3.06 -0.49 16.76
CA MET A 33 -2.15 -1.19 15.85
C MET A 33 -2.78 -1.39 14.47
N VAL A 34 -4.07 -1.73 14.41
CA VAL A 34 -4.77 -1.86 13.11
C VAL A 34 -4.81 -0.52 12.38
N LEU A 35 -5.15 0.59 13.05
CA LEU A 35 -5.15 1.91 12.41
C LEU A 35 -3.76 2.30 11.89
N ILE A 36 -2.71 2.13 12.70
CA ILE A 36 -1.33 2.44 12.29
C ILE A 36 -0.89 1.54 11.13
N SER A 37 -1.18 0.24 11.18
CA SER A 37 -0.81 -0.68 10.11
C SER A 37 -1.50 -0.33 8.79
N LEU A 38 -2.78 0.08 8.81
CA LEU A 38 -3.48 0.57 7.62
C LEU A 38 -2.78 1.77 6.97
N TRP A 39 -2.32 2.73 7.77
CA TRP A 39 -1.53 3.87 7.26
C TRP A 39 -0.20 3.40 6.63
N CYS A 40 0.47 2.43 7.22
CA CYS A 40 1.76 1.94 6.73
C CYS A 40 1.67 1.13 5.42
N ILE A 41 0.56 0.42 5.19
CA ILE A 41 0.39 -0.47 4.02
C ILE A 41 -0.26 0.22 2.81
N GLN A 42 -0.46 1.53 2.85
CA GLN A 42 -1.09 2.27 1.75
C GLN A 42 -0.41 2.01 0.40
N THR A 43 -1.21 1.79 -0.64
CA THR A 43 -0.71 1.52 -2.01
C THR A 43 0.07 2.71 -2.55
N ASN A 44 -0.42 3.93 -2.32
CA ASN A 44 0.28 5.16 -2.65
C ASN A 44 1.37 5.44 -1.59
N PRO A 45 2.66 5.47 -1.97
CA PRO A 45 3.75 5.74 -1.03
C PRO A 45 3.62 7.08 -0.31
N SER A 46 3.02 8.09 -0.95
CA SER A 46 2.87 9.43 -0.39
C SER A 46 1.88 9.48 0.77
N ASP A 47 0.99 8.49 0.87
CA ASP A 47 0.01 8.39 1.95
C ASP A 47 0.58 7.67 3.18
N ARG A 48 1.78 7.08 3.06
CA ARG A 48 2.41 6.38 4.18
C ARG A 48 3.06 7.39 5.14
N PRO A 49 2.86 7.24 6.46
CA PRO A 49 3.51 8.10 7.44
C PRO A 49 5.02 7.85 7.47
N SER A 50 5.79 8.88 7.83
CA SER A 50 7.20 8.70 8.18
C SER A 50 7.35 7.90 9.47
N MET A 51 8.51 7.27 9.70
CA MET A 51 8.76 6.53 10.93
C MET A 51 8.60 7.39 12.20
N SER A 52 9.03 8.65 12.16
CA SER A 52 8.82 9.59 13.27
C SER A 52 7.34 9.81 13.56
N LYS A 53 6.50 9.90 12.51
CA LYS A 53 5.05 10.02 12.67
C LYS A 53 4.44 8.73 13.21
N VAL A 54 4.92 7.56 12.79
CA VAL A 54 4.49 6.27 13.35
C VAL A 54 4.79 6.18 14.85
N VAL A 55 5.98 6.62 15.28
CA VAL A 55 6.32 6.68 16.73
C VAL A 55 5.38 7.62 17.47
N GLU A 56 5.15 8.83 16.93
CA GLU A 56 4.18 9.78 17.51
C GLU A 56 2.77 9.16 17.62
N MET A 57 2.33 8.42 16.60
CA MET A 57 1.05 7.70 16.62
C MET A 57 1.03 6.59 17.68
N LEU A 58 2.14 5.87 17.89
CA LEU A 58 2.29 4.81 18.89
C LEU A 58 2.32 5.35 20.32
N GLU A 59 2.86 6.53 20.55
CA GLU A 59 2.94 7.18 21.86
C GLU A 59 1.69 8.00 22.18
N GLY A 60 1.05 8.58 21.16
CA GLY A 60 -0.15 9.41 21.29
C GLY A 60 -1.45 8.64 21.60
N PRO A 61 -2.55 9.30 21.94
CA PRO A 61 -3.79 8.62 22.31
C PRO A 61 -4.56 8.06 21.09
N LEU A 62 -5.34 6.99 21.28
CA LEU A 62 -6.09 6.33 20.19
C LEU A 62 -7.03 7.30 19.44
N HIS A 63 -7.69 8.21 20.15
CA HIS A 63 -8.63 9.18 19.56
C HIS A 63 -7.97 10.21 18.63
N SER A 64 -6.63 10.31 18.64
CA SER A 64 -5.89 11.13 17.67
C SER A 64 -5.74 10.47 16.31
N LEU A 65 -5.93 9.14 16.23
CA LEU A 65 -5.81 8.38 15.00
C LEU A 65 -7.10 8.41 14.20
N ARG A 66 -6.97 8.68 12.90
CA ARG A 66 -8.05 8.55 11.91
C ARG A 66 -7.84 7.27 11.11
N ILE A 67 -8.92 6.75 10.54
CA ILE A 67 -8.87 5.65 9.59
C ILE A 67 -8.14 6.14 8.32
N ALA A 68 -7.21 5.31 7.82
CA ALA A 68 -6.45 5.63 6.62
C ALA A 68 -7.37 5.75 5.39
N PRO A 69 -6.97 6.49 4.33
CA PRO A 69 -7.74 6.56 3.10
C PRO A 69 -7.93 5.18 2.46
N LYS A 70 -9.15 4.87 1.99
CA LYS A 70 -9.41 3.62 1.26
C LYS A 70 -8.52 3.57 0.02
N PRO A 71 -7.78 2.46 -0.23
CA PRO A 71 -6.95 2.34 -1.42
C PRO A 71 -7.81 2.50 -2.68
N LEU A 72 -7.34 3.31 -3.62
CA LEU A 72 -7.92 3.34 -4.96
C LEU A 72 -7.37 2.13 -5.72
N LEU A 73 -8.25 1.19 -6.07
CA LEU A 73 -7.90 0.01 -6.86
C LEU A 73 -7.75 0.47 -8.31
N VAL A 74 -6.57 0.98 -8.67
CA VAL A 74 -6.21 1.16 -10.08
C VAL A 74 -5.89 -0.21 -10.65
N SER A 75 -6.87 -0.83 -11.31
CA SER A 75 -6.60 -1.95 -12.22
C SER A 75 -5.81 -1.41 -13.41
N PRO A 76 -4.66 -1.99 -13.78
CA PRO A 76 -4.08 -1.72 -15.08
C PRO A 76 -5.07 -2.24 -16.12
N THR A 77 -5.76 -1.35 -16.84
CA THR A 77 -6.34 -1.73 -18.12
C THR A 77 -5.15 -2.04 -19.02
N ILE A 78 -4.85 -3.32 -19.22
CA ILE A 78 -4.00 -3.73 -20.34
C ILE A 78 -4.80 -3.36 -21.58
N ALA A 79 -4.52 -2.18 -22.13
CA ALA A 79 -4.92 -1.86 -23.49
C ALA A 79 -4.16 -2.85 -24.37
N ALA A 80 -4.84 -3.90 -24.80
CA ALA A 80 -4.39 -4.76 -25.86
C ALA A 80 -4.37 -3.91 -27.14
N GLU A 81 -3.29 -3.18 -27.36
CA GLU A 81 -2.96 -2.61 -28.65
C GLU A 81 -2.19 -3.68 -29.41
N ASP A 82 -2.97 -4.53 -30.06
CA ASP A 82 -2.54 -5.43 -31.11
C ASP A 82 -1.86 -4.59 -32.21
N SER A 83 -0.53 -4.63 -32.26
CA SER A 83 0.21 -4.13 -33.42
C SER A 83 1.31 -5.11 -33.78
N MET A 84 0.90 -6.13 -34.53
CA MET A 84 1.79 -6.93 -35.34
C MET A 84 2.54 -6.00 -36.29
N THR A 85 3.86 -5.92 -36.16
CA THR A 85 4.73 -5.69 -37.31
C THR A 85 6.01 -6.48 -37.09
N ALA A 86 6.05 -7.65 -37.71
CA ALA A 86 7.31 -8.33 -37.97
C ALA A 86 8.17 -7.42 -38.85
N SER A 87 9.40 -7.17 -38.43
CA SER A 87 10.44 -6.63 -39.30
C SER A 87 11.74 -7.34 -38.97
N GLN A 88 12.34 -7.90 -40.03
CA GLN A 88 13.45 -8.83 -40.03
C GLN A 88 14.75 -8.23 -39.43
N PRO A 89 15.71 -9.08 -39.03
CA PRO A 89 17.04 -8.62 -38.63
C PRO A 89 17.80 -8.14 -39.87
N SER A 90 18.30 -6.91 -39.83
CA SER A 90 19.34 -6.44 -40.75
C SER A 90 20.69 -6.51 -40.02
N GLU A 91 21.52 -7.42 -40.50
CA GLU A 91 22.94 -7.47 -40.17
C GLU A 91 23.61 -6.20 -40.72
N THR A 92 24.45 -5.55 -39.91
CA THR A 92 25.48 -4.65 -40.43
C THR A 92 26.77 -4.88 -39.68
N GLU A 93 27.83 -5.06 -40.46
CA GLU A 93 29.16 -5.51 -40.09
C GLU A 93 29.91 -4.50 -39.22
N ASP A 94 30.65 -5.01 -38.24
CA ASP A 94 31.61 -4.24 -37.46
C ASP A 94 32.97 -4.26 -38.20
N SER A 95 33.31 -3.16 -38.87
CA SER A 95 34.62 -2.97 -39.48
C SER A 95 35.43 -1.93 -38.71
N MET A 96 36.43 -2.47 -38.00
CA MET A 96 37.67 -1.90 -37.47
C MET A 96 38.06 -0.48 -37.93
N THR A 97 38.41 0.40 -36.98
CA THR A 97 39.71 1.14 -36.98
C THR A 97 39.94 1.90 -35.67
N THR A 98 40.92 1.40 -34.91
CA THR A 98 42.00 2.08 -34.17
C THR A 98 41.98 3.61 -34.07
N SER A 99 42.14 4.16 -32.86
CA SER A 99 43.31 5.02 -32.52
C SER A 99 43.38 5.40 -31.04
N LYS A 100 44.61 5.26 -30.53
CA LYS A 100 45.11 5.58 -29.18
C LYS A 100 45.56 7.06 -29.11
N PRO A 101 45.85 7.59 -27.92
CA PRO A 101 47.23 7.57 -27.40
C PRO A 101 47.39 7.01 -25.98
#